data_AF-A0A7G8DK93-F1
#
_entry.id   AF-A0A7G8DK93-F1
#
_cell.length_a   1.000
_cell.length_b   1.000
_cell.length_c   1.000
_cell.angle_alpha   90.00
_cell.angle_beta   90.00
_cell.angle_gamma   90.00
#
_symmetry.space_group_name_H-M   'P 1'
#
loop_
_entity.id
_entity.type
_entity.pdbx_description
1 polymer ?
#
loop_
_entity_poly.entity_id
_entity_poly.type
_entity_poly.pdbx_seq_one_letter_code
_entity_poly.pdbx_strand_id
1 'polypeptide(L)'
;MDIEQFVAQSIGEWRSMRSGHSLAFQQFEDVLSEISIKHFTDDQEKVSDLIKVSTQPSDSEFQAPFCMEWNAESDWEPDDPSEVSSGSCLIVPIPADKISGKLLRSVGYAESIPAESDYRFLDDGTFILKTHYDQSIAEERIWFISEHVRCRSSVLKTSAGSGILQASFASEVRKISAQ
;
A
#
# COMPACT_ATOMS: atom_id res chain seq x y z
N MET A 1 6.89 -5.41 -16.14
CA MET A 1 7.04 -4.62 -14.90
C MET A 1 7.78 -5.47 -13.90
N ASP A 2 8.84 -4.95 -13.30
CA ASP A 2 9.46 -5.49 -12.09
C ASP A 2 9.29 -4.50 -10.93
N ILE A 3 9.78 -4.86 -9.75
CA ILE A 3 9.58 -4.06 -8.54
C ILE A 3 10.28 -2.70 -8.62
N GLU A 4 11.51 -2.64 -9.16
CA GLU A 4 12.24 -1.38 -9.30
C GLU A 4 11.52 -0.42 -10.25
N GLN A 5 11.04 -0.93 -11.40
CA GLN A 5 10.25 -0.16 -12.35
C GLN A 5 8.96 0.38 -11.73
N PHE A 6 8.22 -0.46 -11.00
CA PHE A 6 6.97 -0.07 -10.35
C PHE A 6 7.19 0.99 -9.27
N VAL A 7 8.24 0.84 -8.45
CA VAL A 7 8.61 1.83 -7.43
C VAL A 7 9.01 3.14 -8.09
N ALA A 8 9.89 3.10 -9.10
CA ALA A 8 10.30 4.29 -9.85
C ALA A 8 9.11 5.04 -10.46
N GLN A 9 8.14 4.30 -11.03
CA GLN A 9 6.92 4.89 -11.57
C GLN A 9 5.98 5.42 -10.47
N SER A 10 6.07 4.91 -9.25
CA SER A 10 5.27 5.35 -8.10
C SER A 10 5.83 6.58 -7.38
N ILE A 11 7.14 6.84 -7.45
CA ILE A 11 7.77 7.99 -6.79
C ILE A 11 7.13 9.30 -7.24
N GLY A 12 6.76 10.16 -6.29
CA GLY A 12 6.18 11.48 -6.53
C GLY A 12 5.04 11.80 -5.59
N GLU A 13 4.41 12.95 -5.83
CA GLU A 13 3.26 13.43 -5.08
C GLU A 13 1.97 13.11 -5.85
N TRP A 14 0.95 12.61 -5.14
CA TRP A 14 -0.30 12.14 -5.72
C TRP A 14 -1.48 12.73 -4.96
N ARG A 15 -2.56 13.05 -5.68
CA ARG A 15 -3.87 13.28 -5.10
C ARG A 15 -4.73 12.05 -5.33
N SER A 16 -5.23 11.49 -4.25
CA SER A 16 -6.02 10.26 -4.22
C SER A 16 -7.47 10.58 -3.90
N MET A 17 -8.38 9.91 -4.61
CA MET A 17 -9.79 9.85 -4.27
C MET A 17 -10.15 8.38 -4.09
N ARG A 18 -10.49 7.99 -2.87
CA ARG A 18 -10.86 6.62 -2.51
C ARG A 18 -12.34 6.55 -2.17
N SER A 19 -13.02 5.56 -2.72
CA SER A 19 -14.37 5.15 -2.29
C SER A 19 -14.29 3.78 -1.64
N GLY A 20 -14.83 3.65 -0.43
CA GLY A 20 -14.94 2.41 0.33
C GLY A 20 -16.41 2.02 0.51
N HIS A 21 -16.70 0.73 0.34
CA HIS A 21 -18.01 0.14 0.56
C HIS A 21 -17.90 -0.94 1.63
N SER A 22 -18.46 -0.69 2.81
CA SER A 22 -18.59 -1.70 3.85
C SER A 22 -19.83 -2.54 3.56
N LEU A 23 -19.62 -3.80 3.16
CA LEU A 23 -20.71 -4.68 2.75
C LEU A 23 -21.54 -5.16 3.95
N ALA A 24 -20.91 -5.37 5.10
CA ALA A 24 -21.59 -5.78 6.32
C ALA A 24 -22.51 -4.69 6.89
N PHE A 25 -22.10 -3.42 6.77
CA PHE A 25 -22.81 -2.27 7.35
C PHE A 25 -23.58 -1.44 6.32
N GLN A 26 -23.48 -1.78 5.02
CA GLN A 26 -24.06 -1.01 3.91
C GLN A 26 -23.66 0.47 3.94
N GLN A 27 -22.44 0.74 4.42
CA GLN A 27 -21.89 2.09 4.52
C GLN A 27 -21.01 2.40 3.31
N PHE A 28 -21.02 3.67 2.95
CA PHE A 28 -20.17 4.25 1.91
C PHE A 28 -19.28 5.31 2.55
N GLU A 29 -18.03 5.32 2.16
CA GLU A 29 -17.01 6.26 2.61
C GLU A 29 -16.29 6.81 1.38
N ASP A 30 -16.15 8.13 1.30
CA ASP A 30 -15.30 8.80 0.32
C ASP A 30 -14.21 9.62 1.02
N VAL A 31 -12.97 9.38 0.62
CA VAL A 31 -11.79 10.03 1.23
C VAL A 31 -10.93 10.63 0.14
N LEU A 32 -10.67 11.92 0.27
CA LEU A 32 -9.63 12.61 -0.47
C LEU A 32 -8.34 12.55 0.35
N SER A 33 -7.21 12.32 -0.31
CA SER A 33 -5.92 12.37 0.36
C SER A 33 -4.79 12.82 -0.55
N GLU A 34 -3.76 13.37 0.07
CA GLU A 34 -2.47 13.59 -0.56
C GLU A 34 -1.52 12.45 -0.17
N ILE A 35 -0.80 11.90 -1.15
CA ILE A 35 0.14 10.80 -0.95
C ILE A 35 1.51 11.21 -1.51
N SER A 36 2.53 11.17 -0.66
CA SER A 36 3.93 11.42 -0.99
C SER A 36 4.65 10.07 -1.03
N ILE A 37 5.31 9.76 -2.15
CA ILE A 37 6.11 8.54 -2.30
C ILE A 37 7.53 8.92 -2.67
N LYS A 38 8.49 8.50 -1.86
CA LYS A 38 9.91 8.86 -2.00
C LYS A 38 10.78 7.62 -1.86
N HIS A 39 11.90 7.59 -2.58
CA HIS A 39 12.94 6.60 -2.31
C HIS A 39 13.41 6.71 -0.87
N PHE A 40 13.72 5.57 -0.27
CA PHE A 40 14.24 5.52 1.09
C PHE A 40 15.72 5.16 1.07
N THR A 41 16.57 6.17 1.17
CA THR A 41 18.04 6.02 1.14
C THR A 41 18.71 6.38 2.46
N ASP A 42 17.97 6.99 3.37
CA ASP A 42 18.55 7.79 4.45
C ASP A 42 19.00 6.94 5.64
N ASP A 43 18.44 5.75 5.81
CA ASP A 43 18.62 4.94 7.01
C ASP A 43 18.56 3.42 6.72
N GLN A 44 19.70 2.83 6.39
CA GLN A 44 19.83 1.39 6.15
C GLN A 44 19.58 0.55 7.41
N GLU A 45 19.75 1.13 8.61
CA GLU A 45 19.52 0.43 9.88
C GLU A 45 18.03 0.16 10.07
N LYS A 46 17.16 1.14 9.77
CA LYS A 46 15.69 0.93 9.78
C LYS A 46 15.22 -0.16 8.82
N VAL A 47 15.82 -0.25 7.63
CA VAL A 47 15.52 -1.33 6.69
C VAL A 47 15.93 -2.67 7.30
N SER A 48 17.15 -2.75 7.83
CA SER A 48 17.68 -3.96 8.46
C SER A 48 16.84 -4.41 9.65
N ASP A 49 16.39 -3.47 10.48
CA ASP A 49 15.54 -3.76 11.65
C ASP A 49 14.16 -4.27 11.24
N LEU A 50 13.55 -3.69 10.19
CA LEU A 50 12.29 -4.17 9.64
C LEU A 50 12.42 -5.61 9.11
N ILE A 51 13.55 -5.95 8.47
CA ILE A 51 13.82 -7.32 8.02
C ILE A 51 13.98 -8.27 9.22
N LYS A 52 14.74 -7.89 10.26
CA LYS A 52 14.98 -8.74 11.44
C LYS A 52 13.70 -9.10 12.20
N VAL A 53 12.72 -8.22 12.23
CA VAL A 53 11.42 -8.47 12.90
C VAL A 53 10.40 -9.16 12.00
N SER A 54 10.71 -9.35 10.72
CA SER A 54 9.86 -10.07 9.75
C SER A 54 10.09 -11.58 9.81
N THR A 55 9.37 -12.33 8.97
CA THR A 55 9.61 -13.78 8.83
C THR A 55 10.76 -14.10 7.85
N GLN A 56 11.32 -13.08 7.20
CA GLN A 56 12.39 -13.23 6.22
C GLN A 56 13.76 -13.39 6.91
N PRO A 57 14.72 -14.11 6.29
CA PRO A 57 16.08 -14.19 6.79
C PRO A 57 16.69 -12.80 7.02
N SER A 58 17.43 -12.60 8.11
CA SER A 58 18.01 -11.29 8.47
C SER A 58 19.01 -10.75 7.43
N ASP A 59 19.56 -11.61 6.57
CA ASP A 59 20.46 -11.31 5.46
C ASP A 59 19.75 -11.25 4.10
N SER A 60 18.41 -11.19 4.08
CA SER A 60 17.63 -11.07 2.85
C SER A 60 18.02 -9.82 2.06
N GLU A 61 18.28 -10.01 0.76
CA GLU A 61 18.47 -8.91 -0.16
C GLU A 61 17.14 -8.19 -0.43
N PHE A 62 17.15 -6.87 -0.36
CA PHE A 62 16.00 -6.02 -0.64
C PHE A 62 16.27 -5.14 -1.87
N GLN A 63 15.21 -4.66 -2.52
CA GLN A 63 15.31 -3.81 -3.71
C GLN A 63 14.37 -2.61 -3.62
N ALA A 64 14.86 -1.45 -4.08
CA ALA A 64 14.11 -0.20 -4.17
C ALA A 64 13.21 0.12 -2.95
N PRO A 65 13.76 0.19 -1.71
CA PRO A 65 12.97 0.60 -0.55
C PRO A 65 12.45 2.02 -0.72
N PHE A 66 11.23 2.26 -0.23
CA PHE A 66 10.55 3.54 -0.39
C PHE A 66 9.68 3.87 0.82
N CYS A 67 9.47 5.16 1.05
CA CYS A 67 8.56 5.67 2.05
C CYS A 67 7.29 6.15 1.36
N MET A 68 6.15 5.87 1.98
CA MET A 68 4.86 6.42 1.61
C MET A 68 4.29 7.21 2.79
N GLU A 69 3.97 8.47 2.56
CA GLU A 69 3.30 9.36 3.51
C GLU A 69 1.92 9.70 2.95
N TRP A 70 0.91 9.79 3.81
CA TRP A 70 -0.43 10.19 3.40
C TRP A 70 -1.03 11.19 4.38
N ASN A 71 -1.89 12.06 3.85
CA ASN A 71 -2.69 13.01 4.60
C ASN A 71 -4.09 13.09 3.98
N ALA A 72 -5.10 12.62 4.71
CA ALA A 72 -6.49 12.64 4.33
C ALA A 72 -7.11 14.03 4.57
N GLU A 73 -7.74 14.55 3.52
CA GLU A 73 -8.67 15.68 3.57
C GLU A 73 -10.04 15.10 3.94
N SER A 74 -10.29 14.82 5.23
CA SER A 74 -11.62 14.46 5.68
C SER A 74 -12.39 15.72 6.09
N ASP A 75 -13.51 15.99 5.40
CA ASP A 75 -14.54 16.96 5.83
C ASP A 75 -15.46 16.39 6.93
N TRP A 76 -15.30 15.10 7.25
CA TRP A 76 -15.95 14.45 8.38
C TRP A 76 -15.01 14.52 9.57
N GLU A 77 -15.38 15.26 10.61
CA GLU A 77 -14.73 15.10 11.92
C GLU A 77 -14.88 13.63 12.32
N PRO A 78 -13.78 12.89 12.53
CA PRO A 78 -13.90 11.52 12.99
C PRO A 78 -14.58 11.52 14.36
N ASP A 79 -15.70 10.81 14.49
CA ASP A 79 -16.23 10.44 15.82
C ASP A 79 -15.24 9.50 16.54
N ASP A 80 -14.32 8.87 15.80
CA ASP A 80 -13.32 7.93 16.29
C ASP A 80 -11.88 8.47 16.12
N PRO A 81 -11.12 8.69 17.22
CA PRO A 81 -9.72 9.13 17.17
C PRO A 81 -8.74 8.10 16.55
N SER A 82 -9.21 6.91 16.16
CA SER A 82 -8.42 5.91 15.44
C SER A 82 -8.44 6.07 13.91
N GLU A 83 -9.28 6.96 13.35
CA GLU A 83 -9.20 7.33 11.94
C GLU A 83 -7.95 8.18 11.71
N VAL A 84 -6.87 7.53 11.28
CA VAL A 84 -5.58 8.16 11.08
C VAL A 84 -5.65 9.10 9.88
N SER A 85 -5.93 10.39 10.14
CA SER A 85 -5.96 11.45 9.14
C SER A 85 -4.61 11.63 8.44
N SER A 86 -3.50 11.21 9.03
CA SER A 86 -2.18 11.28 8.40
C SER A 86 -1.24 10.20 8.93
N GLY A 87 -0.43 9.60 8.06
CA GLY A 87 0.52 8.57 8.47
C GLY A 87 1.71 8.44 7.52
N SER A 88 2.68 7.61 7.91
CA SER A 88 3.81 7.26 7.09
C SER A 88 4.17 5.79 7.25
N CYS A 89 4.71 5.20 6.19
CA CYS A 89 5.11 3.80 6.16
C CYS A 89 6.40 3.63 5.36
N LEU A 90 7.39 2.99 5.97
CA LEU A 90 8.53 2.43 5.26
C LEU A 90 8.09 1.12 4.61
N ILE A 91 8.43 0.95 3.33
CA ILE A 91 8.09 -0.21 2.53
C ILE A 91 9.38 -0.79 1.94
N VAL A 92 9.63 -2.08 2.22
CA VAL A 92 10.86 -2.79 1.85
C VAL A 92 10.48 -4.04 1.04
N PRO A 93 10.69 -4.00 -0.30
CA PRO A 93 10.55 -5.18 -1.15
C PRO A 93 11.72 -6.15 -1.01
N ILE A 94 11.40 -7.43 -0.86
CA ILE A 94 12.34 -8.57 -0.84
C ILE A 94 11.95 -9.50 -2.00
N PRO A 95 12.58 -9.38 -3.17
CA PRO A 95 12.23 -10.19 -4.33
C PRO A 95 12.61 -11.66 -4.16
N ALA A 96 11.68 -12.55 -4.54
CA ALA A 96 11.97 -13.98 -4.70
C ALA A 96 12.38 -14.30 -6.15
N ASP A 97 11.80 -13.57 -7.10
CA ASP A 97 12.15 -13.61 -8.52
C ASP A 97 11.89 -12.24 -9.18
N LYS A 98 11.91 -12.16 -10.51
CA LYS A 98 11.73 -10.90 -11.26
C LYS A 98 10.35 -10.27 -11.09
N ILE A 99 9.32 -11.07 -10.83
CA ILE A 99 7.92 -10.65 -10.82
C ILE A 99 7.22 -10.92 -9.48
N SER A 100 7.86 -11.56 -8.50
CA SER A 100 7.23 -11.89 -7.23
C SER A 100 8.18 -11.84 -6.04
N GLY A 101 7.63 -11.71 -4.84
CA GLY A 101 8.39 -11.69 -3.61
C GLY A 101 7.57 -11.28 -2.40
N LYS A 102 8.26 -10.77 -1.38
CA LYS A 102 7.68 -10.26 -0.14
C LYS A 102 7.78 -8.75 -0.07
N LEU A 103 6.79 -8.11 0.53
CA LEU A 103 6.76 -6.68 0.78
C LEU A 103 6.59 -6.46 2.28
N LEU A 104 7.61 -5.92 2.94
CA LEU A 104 7.54 -5.56 4.34
C LEU A 104 7.04 -4.12 4.47
N ARG A 105 6.11 -3.89 5.40
CA ARG A 105 5.57 -2.57 5.73
C ARG A 105 5.79 -2.32 7.21
N SER A 106 6.34 -1.16 7.58
CA SER A 106 6.49 -0.76 8.99
C SER A 106 5.14 -0.53 9.68
N VAL A 107 4.10 -0.18 8.91
CA VAL A 107 2.71 -0.07 9.34
C VAL A 107 1.84 -0.75 8.29
N GLY A 108 0.96 -1.65 8.71
CA GLY A 108 0.06 -2.38 7.84
C GLY A 108 -0.99 -1.48 7.19
N TYR A 109 -1.65 -2.02 6.16
CA TYR A 109 -2.74 -1.33 5.46
C TYR A 109 -4.02 -1.22 6.29
N ALA A 110 -4.46 -2.33 6.89
CA ALA A 110 -5.69 -2.41 7.67
C ALA A 110 -5.45 -2.35 9.19
N GLU A 111 -4.29 -2.81 9.64
CA GLU A 111 -3.92 -2.86 11.05
C GLU A 111 -2.63 -2.07 11.26
N SER A 112 -2.59 -1.24 12.31
CA SER A 112 -1.46 -0.36 12.66
C SER A 112 -0.26 -1.11 13.26
N ILE A 113 0.06 -2.29 12.72
CA ILE A 113 1.17 -3.16 13.11
C ILE A 113 2.05 -3.44 11.87
N PRO A 114 3.34 -3.76 12.03
CA PRO A 114 4.16 -4.20 10.90
C PRO A 114 3.50 -5.36 10.16
N ALA A 115 3.52 -5.30 8.83
CA ALA A 115 2.85 -6.28 8.00
C ALA A 115 3.80 -6.82 6.93
N GLU A 116 3.71 -8.13 6.69
CA GLU A 116 4.38 -8.81 5.59
C GLU A 116 3.33 -9.22 4.57
N SER A 117 3.61 -8.95 3.30
CA SER A 117 2.69 -9.24 2.20
C SER A 117 3.38 -10.03 1.10
N ASP A 118 2.65 -10.94 0.47
CA ASP A 118 3.05 -11.53 -0.81
C ASP A 118 2.73 -10.55 -1.94
N TYR A 119 3.69 -10.27 -2.80
CA TYR A 119 3.45 -9.49 -4.01
C TYR A 119 3.72 -10.29 -5.27
N ARG A 120 3.01 -9.94 -6.35
CA ARG A 120 3.36 -10.37 -7.70
C ARG A 120 2.93 -9.36 -8.76
N PHE A 121 3.66 -9.33 -9.86
CA PHE A 121 3.24 -8.65 -11.09
C PHE A 121 2.49 -9.62 -12.00
N LEU A 122 1.45 -9.10 -12.66
CA LEU A 122 0.80 -9.73 -13.80
C LEU A 122 1.49 -9.32 -15.12
N ASP A 123 1.16 -10.02 -16.20
CA ASP A 123 1.71 -9.77 -17.53
C ASP A 123 1.37 -8.36 -18.07
N ASP A 124 0.25 -7.77 -17.62
CA ASP A 124 -0.17 -6.41 -17.96
C ASP A 124 0.49 -5.32 -17.10
N GLY A 125 1.37 -5.70 -16.16
CA GLY A 125 2.04 -4.77 -15.25
C GLY A 125 1.26 -4.44 -13.96
N THR A 126 0.09 -5.05 -13.74
CA THR A 126 -0.64 -4.90 -12.48
C THR A 126 0.14 -5.50 -11.31
N PHE A 127 0.33 -4.71 -10.26
CA PHE A 127 0.91 -5.13 -8.99
C PHE A 127 -0.18 -5.67 -8.06
N ILE A 128 -0.13 -6.96 -7.76
CA ILE A 128 -1.01 -7.60 -6.79
C ILE A 128 -0.26 -7.69 -5.47
N LEU A 129 -0.94 -7.29 -4.40
CA LEU A 129 -0.47 -7.45 -3.03
C LEU A 129 -1.48 -8.24 -2.21
N LYS A 130 -1.00 -9.18 -1.41
CA LYS A 130 -1.83 -9.93 -0.47
C LYS A 130 -1.20 -9.90 0.91
N THR A 131 -1.93 -9.35 1.86
CA THR A 131 -1.51 -9.24 3.26
C THR A 131 -2.42 -10.13 4.11
N HIS A 132 -1.81 -10.99 4.91
CA HIS A 132 -2.50 -11.82 5.87
C HIS A 132 -2.41 -11.19 7.26
N TYR A 133 -3.56 -10.92 7.86
CA TYR A 133 -3.70 -10.50 9.25
C TYR A 133 -4.32 -11.64 10.07
N ASP A 134 -4.37 -11.48 11.39
CA ASP A 134 -4.90 -12.50 12.31
C ASP A 134 -6.37 -12.86 11.98
N GLN A 135 -7.18 -11.85 11.68
CA GLN A 135 -8.63 -12.01 11.46
C GLN A 135 -9.07 -11.71 10.03
N SER A 136 -8.18 -11.17 9.19
CA SER A 136 -8.54 -10.69 7.87
C SER A 136 -7.46 -10.93 6.83
N ILE A 137 -7.85 -10.82 5.56
CA ILE A 137 -6.94 -10.85 4.42
C ILE A 137 -7.23 -9.61 3.59
N ALA A 138 -6.21 -8.78 3.39
CA ALA A 138 -6.28 -7.67 2.45
C ALA A 138 -5.67 -8.11 1.11
N GLU A 139 -6.40 -7.91 0.03
CA GLU A 139 -5.88 -8.05 -1.32
C GLU A 139 -5.98 -6.71 -2.03
N GLU A 140 -4.85 -6.20 -2.53
CA GLU A 140 -4.76 -4.96 -3.29
C GLU A 140 -4.30 -5.25 -4.72
N ARG A 141 -4.82 -4.48 -5.68
CA ARG A 141 -4.42 -4.47 -7.08
C ARG A 141 -4.11 -3.03 -7.46
N ILE A 142 -2.88 -2.77 -7.89
CA ILE A 142 -2.41 -1.42 -8.24
C ILE A 142 -1.89 -1.45 -9.68
N TRP A 143 -2.35 -0.54 -10.52
CA TRP A 143 -1.91 -0.46 -11.91
C TRP A 143 -1.88 0.99 -12.38
N PHE A 144 -1.01 1.27 -13.35
CA PHE A 144 -0.92 2.56 -14.00
C PHE A 144 -1.82 2.57 -15.24
N ILE A 145 -2.77 3.51 -15.29
CA ILE A 145 -3.55 3.80 -16.51
C ILE A 145 -2.70 4.63 -17.47
N SER A 146 -1.89 5.55 -16.92
CA SER A 146 -0.89 6.32 -17.64
C SER A 146 0.26 6.66 -16.68
N GLU A 147 1.28 7.38 -17.16
CA GLU A 147 2.42 7.81 -16.35
C GLU A 147 2.02 8.63 -15.09
N HIS A 148 0.89 9.32 -15.16
CA HIS A 148 0.43 10.27 -14.13
C HIS A 148 -0.91 9.87 -13.52
N VAL A 149 -1.44 8.71 -13.86
CA VAL A 149 -2.70 8.20 -13.31
C VAL A 149 -2.52 6.73 -12.97
N ARG A 150 -2.69 6.40 -11.68
CA ARG A 150 -2.75 5.01 -11.22
C ARG A 150 -4.06 4.75 -10.50
N CYS A 151 -4.47 3.51 -10.51
CA CYS A 151 -5.66 3.05 -9.81
C CYS A 151 -5.28 1.95 -8.83
N ARG A 152 -6.08 1.86 -7.78
CA ARG A 152 -5.96 0.82 -6.77
C ARG A 152 -7.35 0.28 -6.46
N SER A 153 -7.50 -1.03 -6.53
CA SER A 153 -8.67 -1.71 -5.99
C SER A 153 -8.23 -2.59 -4.84
N SER A 154 -8.99 -2.61 -3.76
CA SER A 154 -8.71 -3.47 -2.64
C SER A 154 -9.97 -4.12 -2.08
N VAL A 155 -9.79 -5.32 -1.51
CA VAL A 155 -10.82 -6.03 -0.78
C VAL A 155 -10.26 -6.48 0.56
N LEU A 156 -11.05 -6.29 1.61
CA LEU A 156 -10.80 -6.85 2.93
C LEU A 156 -11.73 -8.05 3.10
N LYS A 157 -11.16 -9.23 3.31
CA LYS A 157 -11.87 -10.49 3.50
C LYS A 157 -11.72 -10.98 4.93
N THR A 158 -12.67 -11.75 5.42
CA THR A 158 -12.49 -12.56 6.64
C THR A 158 -11.33 -13.54 6.47
N SER A 159 -10.65 -13.93 7.54
CA SER A 159 -9.55 -14.93 7.51
C SER A 159 -9.97 -16.29 6.91
N ALA A 160 -11.25 -16.67 7.02
CA ALA A 160 -11.82 -17.84 6.35
C ALA A 160 -11.97 -17.69 4.81
N GLY A 161 -11.68 -16.51 4.27
CA GLY A 161 -11.65 -16.19 2.84
C GLY A 161 -13.00 -16.02 2.13
N SER A 162 -14.12 -16.41 2.76
CA SER A 162 -15.44 -16.44 2.11
C SER A 162 -16.26 -15.16 2.24
N GLY A 163 -16.07 -14.37 3.31
CA GLY A 163 -16.78 -13.11 3.50
C GLY A 163 -15.96 -11.91 3.03
N ILE A 164 -16.52 -11.10 2.13
CA ILE A 164 -15.97 -9.77 1.79
C ILE A 164 -16.55 -8.78 2.80
N LEU A 165 -15.68 -8.16 3.60
CA LEU A 165 -16.05 -7.17 4.61
C LEU A 165 -16.15 -5.77 3.98
N GLN A 166 -15.16 -5.42 3.17
CA GLN A 166 -15.06 -4.12 2.52
C GLN A 166 -14.47 -4.25 1.13
N ALA A 167 -14.97 -3.44 0.19
CA ALA A 167 -14.38 -3.26 -1.12
C ALA A 167 -14.10 -1.77 -1.34
N SER A 168 -12.91 -1.46 -1.84
CA SER A 168 -12.48 -0.08 -2.05
C SER A 168 -11.88 0.10 -3.44
N PHE A 169 -12.03 1.30 -3.97
CA PHE A 169 -11.40 1.73 -5.22
C PHE A 169 -10.82 3.13 -5.02
N ALA A 170 -9.60 3.35 -5.51
CA ALA A 170 -8.95 4.65 -5.51
C ALA A 170 -8.45 4.99 -6.91
N SER A 171 -8.64 6.25 -7.29
CA SER A 171 -7.98 6.89 -8.43
C SER A 171 -6.97 7.89 -7.92
N GLU A 172 -5.74 7.79 -8.38
CA GLU A 172 -4.62 8.55 -7.86
C GLU A 172 -3.94 9.28 -9.02
N VAL A 173 -3.97 10.61 -8.98
CA VAL A 173 -3.45 11.49 -10.03
C VAL A 173 -2.21 12.20 -9.52
N ARG A 174 -1.13 12.13 -10.28
CA ARG A 174 0.14 12.77 -9.92
C ARG A 174 -0.02 14.28 -9.91
N LYS A 175 0.52 14.95 -8.90
CA LYS A 175 0.68 16.41 -8.89
C LYS A 175 1.80 16.77 -9.86
N ILE A 176 1.45 17.48 -10.92
CA ILE A 176 2.40 18.01 -11.90
C ILE A 176 2.48 19.50 -11.65
N SER A 177 3.67 20.01 -11.33
CA SER A 177 3.88 21.46 -11.29
C SER A 177 3.68 22.00 -12.70
N ALA A 178 2.79 22.98 -12.86
CA ALA A 178 2.70 23.71 -14.12
C ALA A 178 4.06 24.37 -14.38
N GLN A 179 4.68 24.03 -15.52
CA GLN A 179 5.89 24.69 -16.01
C GLN A 179 5.56 26.09 -16.53
#